data_AF-A0A1S8S8R8-F1
#
_entry.id   AF-A0A1S8S8R8-F1
#
_cell.length_a   1.000
_cell.length_b   1.000
_cell.length_c   1.000
_cell.angle_alpha   90.00
_cell.angle_beta   90.00
_cell.angle_gamma   90.00
#
_symmetry.space_group_name_H-M   'P 1'
#
loop_
_entity.id
_entity.type
_entity.pdbx_description
1 polymer ?
#
loop_
_entity_poly.entity_id
_entity_poly.type
_entity_poly.pdbx_seq_one_letter_code
_entity_poly.pdbx_strand_id
1 'polypeptide(L)'
;MPNIKKNIEINKLENTFITFKNANENLIRYEDGESLENSRFKGITEEIRECDKVENKIQIIREEIHSLRDLVDVLGSDCIFDYEFIEIFKVLDDFEISLLLKYIPNDSVMDVDYGTESEKEWHEKLKEYLDMISEEKKSKIIAESLNIIL
;
A
#
# COMPACT_ATOMS: atom_id res chain seq x y z
N MET A 1 35.22 12.00 -18.28
CA MET A 1 34.85 10.72 -18.92
C MET A 1 36.09 9.83 -19.01
N PRO A 2 36.09 8.63 -18.43
CA PRO A 2 37.21 7.69 -18.57
C PRO A 2 37.42 7.34 -20.05
N ASN A 3 38.66 7.34 -20.52
CA ASN A 3 38.98 7.08 -21.92
C ASN A 3 38.93 5.55 -22.18
N ILE A 4 37.75 5.05 -22.53
CA ILE A 4 37.43 3.63 -22.75
C ILE A 4 38.47 2.96 -23.64
N LYS A 5 38.91 3.66 -24.70
CA LYS A 5 39.90 3.16 -25.67
C LYS A 5 41.24 2.82 -25.00
N LYS A 6 41.73 3.68 -24.12
CA LYS A 6 42.98 3.46 -23.38
C LYS A 6 42.88 2.25 -22.43
N ASN A 7 41.71 2.02 -21.84
CA ASN A 7 41.51 0.94 -20.87
C ASN A 7 41.34 -0.44 -21.52
N ILE A 8 40.89 -0.50 -22.79
CA ILE A 8 40.89 -1.72 -23.61
C ILE A 8 42.33 -2.15 -23.91
N GLU A 9 43.19 -1.21 -24.30
CA GLU A 9 44.60 -1.50 -24.66
C GLU A 9 45.43 -2.03 -23.49
N ILE A 10 45.07 -1.71 -22.25
CA ILE A 10 45.78 -2.14 -21.04
C ILE A 10 45.09 -3.29 -20.29
N ASN A 11 44.07 -3.95 -20.89
CA ASN A 11 43.26 -5.00 -20.24
C ASN A 11 42.73 -4.58 -18.85
N LYS A 12 42.19 -3.36 -18.75
CA LYS A 12 41.53 -2.84 -17.54
C LYS A 12 40.10 -2.38 -17.82
N LEU A 13 39.46 -2.97 -18.83
CA LEU A 13 38.11 -2.62 -19.24
C LEU A 13 37.11 -2.89 -18.09
N GLU A 14 37.34 -3.93 -17.30
CA GLU A 14 36.56 -4.31 -16.12
C GLU A 14 36.58 -3.25 -15.01
N ASN A 15 37.58 -2.36 -14.99
CA ASN A 15 37.68 -1.24 -14.05
C ASN A 15 37.09 0.08 -14.59
N THR A 16 36.58 0.05 -15.83
CA THR A 16 35.98 1.22 -16.48
C THR A 16 34.49 1.36 -16.16
N PHE A 17 33.86 0.23 -15.84
CA PHE A 17 32.46 0.18 -15.45
C PHE A 17 32.37 0.11 -13.92
N ILE A 18 31.73 1.10 -13.31
CA ILE A 18 31.20 0.93 -11.96
C ILE A 18 29.99 0.01 -12.13
N THR A 19 30.14 -1.28 -11.84
CA THR A 19 28.98 -2.14 -11.64
C THR A 19 28.33 -1.72 -10.34
N PHE A 20 27.25 -0.96 -10.42
CA PHE A 20 26.34 -0.85 -9.29
C PHE A 20 25.83 -2.27 -9.03
N LYS A 21 26.23 -2.84 -7.90
CA LYS A 21 25.56 -4.02 -7.37
C LYS A 21 24.11 -3.56 -7.20
N ASN A 22 23.20 -4.04 -8.05
CA ASN A 22 21.79 -3.63 -8.01
C ASN A 22 21.25 -3.98 -6.63
N ALA A 23 21.22 -2.99 -5.73
CA ALA A 23 20.42 -3.09 -4.53
C ALA A 23 18.96 -2.99 -5.02
N ASN A 24 18.21 -4.08 -4.84
CA ASN A 24 16.81 -4.31 -5.23
C ASN A 24 16.63 -4.92 -6.62
N GLU A 25 16.84 -6.24 -6.71
CA GLU A 25 16.51 -7.03 -7.90
C GLU A 25 15.00 -7.28 -8.08
N ASN A 26 14.14 -6.88 -7.11
CA ASN A 26 12.69 -7.18 -7.11
C ASN A 26 11.80 -5.95 -6.85
N LEU A 27 12.10 -4.78 -7.44
CA LEU A 27 11.19 -3.63 -7.33
C LEU A 27 9.87 -3.88 -8.08
N ILE A 28 8.74 -3.61 -7.44
CA ILE A 28 7.40 -3.72 -8.03
C ILE A 28 6.90 -2.29 -8.30
N ARG A 29 6.73 -1.93 -9.57
CA ARG A 29 6.03 -0.69 -9.92
C ARG A 29 4.53 -0.96 -9.87
N TYR A 30 3.85 -0.28 -8.96
CA TYR A 30 2.39 -0.30 -8.90
C TYR A 30 1.84 0.73 -9.90
N GLU A 31 0.79 0.35 -10.62
CA GLU A 31 0.00 1.25 -11.44
C GLU A 31 -1.41 1.21 -10.85
N ASP A 32 -1.88 2.37 -10.39
CA ASP A 32 -3.18 2.48 -9.73
C ASP A 32 -4.32 2.35 -10.74
N GLY A 33 -5.50 1.97 -10.25
CA GLY A 33 -6.73 1.96 -11.03
C GLY A 33 -7.30 3.35 -11.28
N GLU A 34 -8.37 3.41 -12.06
CA GLU A 34 -9.10 4.66 -12.29
C GLU A 34 -9.80 5.09 -10.99
N SER A 35 -9.49 6.30 -10.51
CA SER A 35 -10.15 6.85 -9.34
C SER A 35 -11.58 7.29 -9.65
N LEU A 36 -12.46 7.18 -8.66
CA LEU A 36 -13.84 7.58 -8.77
C LEU A 36 -14.00 9.11 -8.85
N GLU A 37 -14.98 9.56 -9.61
CA GLU A 37 -15.46 10.94 -9.54
C GLU A 37 -16.05 11.24 -8.16
N ASN A 38 -15.78 12.43 -7.61
CA ASN A 38 -16.18 12.81 -6.24
C ASN A 38 -17.66 12.56 -5.91
N SER A 39 -18.56 12.79 -6.86
CA SER A 39 -20.00 12.55 -6.65
C SER A 39 -20.34 11.07 -6.53
N ARG A 40 -19.64 10.21 -7.28
CA ARG A 40 -19.81 8.75 -7.22
C ARG A 40 -19.20 8.21 -5.94
N PHE A 41 -17.98 8.63 -5.61
CA PHE A 41 -17.33 8.29 -4.36
C PHE A 41 -18.22 8.61 -3.15
N LYS A 42 -18.76 9.84 -3.09
CA LYS A 42 -19.70 10.22 -2.02
C LYS A 42 -20.94 9.34 -1.95
N GLY A 43 -21.51 8.97 -3.09
CA GLY A 43 -22.67 8.08 -3.13
C GLY A 43 -22.35 6.70 -2.52
N ILE A 44 -21.20 6.14 -2.89
CA ILE A 44 -20.73 4.85 -2.40
C ILE A 44 -20.46 4.89 -0.90
N THR A 45 -19.80 5.92 -0.37
CA THR A 45 -19.50 5.98 1.07
C THR A 45 -20.76 6.13 1.93
N GLU A 46 -21.79 6.82 1.45
CA GLU A 46 -23.10 6.84 2.13
C GLU A 46 -23.80 5.48 2.05
N GLU A 47 -23.75 4.79 0.90
CA GLU A 47 -24.31 3.44 0.77
C GLU A 47 -23.63 2.42 1.70
N ILE A 48 -22.30 2.49 1.81
CA ILE A 48 -21.52 1.69 2.78
C ILE A 48 -21.97 2.03 4.21
N ARG A 49 -22.13 3.31 4.55
CA ARG A 49 -22.54 3.75 5.89
C ARG A 49 -23.94 3.25 6.26
N GLU A 50 -24.88 3.22 5.31
CA GLU A 50 -26.26 2.76 5.50
C GLU A 50 -26.40 1.24 5.62
N CYS A 51 -25.35 0.46 5.32
CA CYS A 51 -25.38 -0.99 5.45
C CYS A 51 -25.33 -1.46 6.91
N ASP A 52 -26.33 -2.27 7.31
CA ASP A 52 -26.37 -2.92 8.64
C ASP A 52 -25.39 -4.10 8.79
N LYS A 53 -24.93 -4.66 7.66
CA LYS A 53 -24.12 -5.88 7.62
C LYS A 53 -22.77 -5.63 6.99
N VAL A 54 -21.71 -6.05 7.66
CA VAL A 54 -20.33 -5.92 7.18
C VAL A 54 -20.11 -6.63 5.84
N GLU A 55 -20.80 -7.74 5.59
CA GLU A 55 -20.68 -8.46 4.31
C GLU A 55 -21.16 -7.63 3.13
N ASN A 56 -22.20 -6.80 3.33
CA ASN A 56 -22.69 -5.90 2.29
C ASN A 56 -21.71 -4.75 2.03
N LYS A 57 -21.10 -4.20 3.09
CA LYS A 57 -20.03 -3.19 2.96
C LYS A 57 -18.86 -3.74 2.15
N ILE A 58 -18.41 -4.95 2.50
CA ILE A 58 -17.35 -5.66 1.76
C ILE A 58 -17.72 -5.84 0.29
N GLN A 59 -18.96 -6.22 0.00
CA GLN A 59 -19.43 -6.40 -1.36
C GLN A 59 -19.34 -5.08 -2.15
N ILE A 60 -19.86 -3.98 -1.61
CA ILE A 60 -19.81 -2.66 -2.26
C ILE A 60 -18.36 -2.25 -2.52
N ILE A 61 -17.48 -2.39 -1.51
CA ILE A 61 -16.06 -2.03 -1.66
C ILE A 61 -15.43 -2.81 -2.82
N ARG A 62 -15.68 -4.12 -2.92
CA ARG A 62 -15.11 -4.95 -3.99
C ARG A 62 -15.68 -4.64 -5.37
N GLU A 63 -16.95 -4.26 -5.45
CA GLU A 63 -17.64 -4.02 -6.72
C GLU A 63 -17.36 -2.62 -7.27
N GLU A 64 -17.14 -1.62 -6.41
CA GLU A 64 -17.09 -0.22 -6.81
C GLU A 64 -15.70 0.44 -6.66
N ILE A 65 -14.84 -0.08 -5.78
CA ILE A 65 -13.53 0.51 -5.50
C ILE A 65 -12.45 -0.23 -6.29
N HIS A 66 -11.77 0.51 -7.17
CA HIS A 66 -10.81 -0.08 -8.11
C HIS A 66 -9.43 0.59 -8.09
N SER A 67 -9.24 1.61 -7.25
CA SER A 67 -7.96 2.27 -7.05
C SER A 67 -7.54 2.19 -5.58
N LEU A 68 -6.23 2.10 -5.32
CA LEU A 68 -5.65 2.19 -3.99
C LEU A 68 -6.02 3.51 -3.34
N ARG A 69 -6.02 4.61 -4.10
CA ARG A 69 -6.46 5.92 -3.59
C ARG A 69 -7.88 5.85 -3.04
N ASP A 70 -8.84 5.38 -3.83
CA ASP A 70 -10.23 5.31 -3.38
C ASP A 70 -10.40 4.33 -2.21
N LEU A 71 -9.63 3.23 -2.17
CA LEU A 71 -9.67 2.30 -1.04
C LEU A 71 -9.21 2.98 0.26
N VAL A 72 -8.11 3.73 0.21
CA VAL A 72 -7.64 4.49 1.37
C VAL A 72 -8.66 5.57 1.78
N ASP A 73 -9.21 6.28 0.80
CA ASP A 73 -10.22 7.32 1.07
C ASP A 73 -11.48 6.69 1.70
N VAL A 74 -11.92 5.51 1.24
CA VAL A 74 -13.04 4.77 1.87
C VAL A 74 -12.72 4.41 3.31
N LEU A 75 -11.53 3.86 3.59
CA LEU A 75 -11.08 3.52 4.95
C LEU A 75 -11.04 4.73 5.88
N GLY A 76 -10.79 5.93 5.34
CA GLY A 76 -10.77 7.20 6.08
C GLY A 76 -12.08 8.01 6.07
N SER A 77 -13.20 7.47 5.55
CA SER A 77 -14.43 8.25 5.28
C SER A 77 -15.57 8.13 6.32
N ASP A 78 -15.31 7.60 7.51
CA ASP A 78 -16.32 7.38 8.56
C ASP A 78 -17.55 6.58 8.07
N CYS A 79 -17.32 5.54 7.26
CA CYS A 79 -18.36 4.60 6.82
C CYS A 79 -18.11 3.14 7.28
N ILE A 80 -16.94 2.88 7.86
CA ILE A 80 -16.49 1.59 8.40
C ILE A 80 -16.18 1.81 9.89
N PHE A 81 -16.59 0.88 10.76
CA PHE A 81 -16.53 1.06 12.20
C PHE A 81 -15.98 -0.16 12.94
N ASP A 82 -15.16 0.08 13.97
CA ASP A 82 -14.70 -0.91 14.95
C ASP A 82 -14.16 -2.23 14.32
N TYR A 83 -14.93 -3.31 14.45
CA TYR A 83 -14.56 -4.65 14.00
C TYR A 83 -14.68 -4.83 12.49
N GLU A 84 -15.41 -3.94 11.80
CA GLU A 84 -15.65 -4.03 10.36
C GLU A 84 -14.34 -3.90 9.57
N PHE A 85 -13.39 -3.10 10.05
CA PHE A 85 -12.06 -2.99 9.47
C PHE A 85 -11.36 -4.36 9.39
N ILE A 86 -11.42 -5.14 10.47
CA ILE A 86 -10.77 -6.46 10.53
C ILE A 86 -11.44 -7.42 9.54
N GLU A 87 -12.76 -7.39 9.40
CA GLU A 87 -13.47 -8.23 8.42
C GLU A 87 -13.14 -7.82 6.97
N ILE A 88 -12.97 -6.52 6.70
CA ILE A 88 -12.51 -6.03 5.39
C ILE A 88 -11.08 -6.50 5.11
N PHE A 89 -10.14 -6.33 6.05
CA PHE A 89 -8.75 -6.75 5.84
C PHE A 89 -8.58 -8.27 5.63
N LYS A 90 -9.48 -9.08 6.21
CA LYS A 90 -9.49 -10.54 6.00
C LYS A 90 -9.82 -10.95 4.56
N VAL A 91 -10.54 -10.12 3.81
CA VAL A 91 -10.93 -10.43 2.42
C VAL A 91 -9.98 -9.85 1.38
N LEU A 92 -9.09 -8.95 1.78
CA LEU A 92 -7.99 -8.45 0.93
C LEU A 92 -6.90 -9.51 0.79
N ASP A 93 -6.27 -9.56 -0.38
CA ASP A 93 -5.11 -10.39 -0.61
C ASP A 93 -3.83 -9.81 0.01
N ASP A 94 -2.76 -10.61 0.05
CA ASP A 94 -1.49 -10.19 0.66
C ASP A 94 -0.92 -8.92 0.00
N PHE A 95 -1.11 -8.78 -1.32
CA PHE A 95 -0.56 -7.68 -2.11
C PHE A 95 -1.34 -6.37 -1.86
N GLU A 96 -2.66 -6.45 -1.77
CA GLU A 96 -3.53 -5.33 -1.36
C GLU A 96 -3.16 -4.82 0.04
N ILE A 97 -2.89 -5.73 0.99
CA ILE A 97 -2.40 -5.36 2.33
C ILE A 97 -1.01 -4.71 2.25
N SER A 98 -0.11 -5.21 1.40
CA SER A 98 1.20 -4.60 1.16
C SER A 98 1.11 -3.21 0.54
N LEU A 99 0.14 -2.96 -0.34
CA LEU A 99 -0.16 -1.65 -0.90
C LEU A 99 -0.63 -0.67 0.17
N LEU A 100 -1.56 -1.08 1.05
CA LEU A 100 -2.00 -0.27 2.18
C LEU A 100 -0.83 0.11 3.09
N LEU A 101 0.02 -0.85 3.45
CA LEU A 101 1.22 -0.57 4.25
C LEU A 101 2.19 0.39 3.56
N LYS A 102 2.33 0.27 2.24
CA LYS A 102 3.19 1.16 1.45
C LYS A 102 2.65 2.58 1.42
N TYR A 103 1.32 2.74 1.42
CA TYR A 103 0.65 4.03 1.39
C TYR A 103 0.83 4.81 2.69
N ILE A 104 0.91 4.11 3.84
CA ILE A 104 1.15 4.74 5.14
C ILE A 104 2.52 5.44 5.13
N PRO A 105 2.58 6.76 5.44
CA PRO A 105 3.84 7.49 5.52
C PRO A 105 4.82 6.84 6.51
N ASN A 106 6.06 6.59 6.06
CA ASN A 106 7.07 5.84 6.81
C ASN A 106 7.90 6.68 7.82
N ASP A 107 7.58 7.96 8.03
CA ASP A 107 8.49 8.88 8.69
C ASP A 107 8.27 9.02 10.21
N SER A 108 9.20 8.42 10.94
CA SER A 108 9.54 8.72 12.35
C SER A 108 10.17 10.12 12.56
N VAL A 109 10.24 10.95 11.52
CA VAL A 109 10.86 12.30 11.55
C VAL A 109 9.82 13.40 11.80
N MET A 110 8.53 13.09 11.67
CA MET A 110 7.42 13.99 11.96
C MET A 110 6.41 13.26 12.85
N ASP A 111 6.79 13.03 14.11
CA ASP A 111 5.91 12.55 15.20
C ASP A 111 4.90 13.65 15.60
N VAL A 112 4.21 14.21 14.60
CA VAL A 112 3.22 15.28 14.72
C VAL A 112 1.99 14.83 13.95
N ASP A 113 1.20 13.97 14.59
CA ASP A 113 -0.26 13.97 14.53
C ASP A 113 -0.88 14.26 13.15
N TYR A 114 -0.32 13.68 12.08
CA TYR A 114 -0.72 13.97 10.71
C TYR A 114 -1.77 12.95 10.30
N GLY A 115 -2.91 13.44 9.84
CA GLY A 115 -4.08 12.65 9.50
C GLY A 115 -5.27 12.94 10.41
N THR A 116 -6.46 12.82 9.83
CA THR A 116 -7.74 12.78 10.53
C THR A 116 -7.77 11.63 11.54
N GLU A 117 -8.68 11.70 12.51
CA GLU A 117 -8.86 10.62 13.49
C GLU A 117 -9.21 9.30 12.78
N SER A 118 -10.04 9.37 11.75
CA SER A 118 -10.45 8.25 10.91
C SER A 118 -9.26 7.63 10.16
N GLU A 119 -8.31 8.44 9.68
CA GLU A 119 -7.07 7.93 9.08
C GLU A 119 -6.21 7.17 10.09
N LYS A 120 -6.10 7.66 11.32
CA LYS A 120 -5.36 6.97 12.38
C LYS A 120 -6.06 5.67 12.78
N GLU A 121 -7.38 5.67 12.87
CA GLU A 121 -8.16 4.50 13.24
C GLU A 121 -7.87 3.32 12.31
N TRP A 122 -7.98 3.49 10.99
CA TRP A 122 -7.74 2.38 10.08
C TRP A 122 -6.26 1.94 10.06
N HIS A 123 -5.31 2.86 10.29
CA HIS A 123 -3.89 2.50 10.49
C HIS A 123 -3.70 1.60 11.72
N GLU A 124 -4.37 1.92 12.84
CA GLU A 124 -4.33 1.12 14.05
C GLU A 124 -5.00 -0.25 13.83
N LYS A 125 -6.15 -0.28 13.17
CA LYS A 125 -6.84 -1.53 12.82
C LYS A 125 -6.03 -2.40 11.87
N LEU A 126 -5.28 -1.80 10.94
CA LEU A 126 -4.38 -2.55 10.07
C LEU A 126 -3.24 -3.19 10.88
N LYS A 127 -2.67 -2.48 11.86
CA LYS A 127 -1.67 -3.04 12.78
C LYS A 127 -2.25 -4.19 13.59
N GLU A 128 -3.46 -4.02 14.13
CA GLU A 128 -4.19 -5.10 14.84
C GLU A 128 -4.34 -6.33 13.95
N TYR A 129 -4.78 -6.17 12.69
CA TYR A 129 -4.89 -7.28 11.74
C TYR A 129 -3.55 -7.99 11.48
N LEU A 130 -2.46 -7.23 11.33
CA LEU A 130 -1.12 -7.79 11.14
C LEU A 130 -0.61 -8.57 12.36
N ASP A 131 -1.08 -8.23 13.56
CA ASP A 131 -0.78 -8.97 14.79
C ASP A 131 -1.65 -10.24 14.95
N MET A 132 -2.76 -10.36 14.19
CA MET A 132 -3.63 -11.54 14.18
C MET A 132 -3.17 -12.64 13.21
N ILE A 133 -2.40 -12.30 12.18
CA ILE A 133 -1.91 -13.26 11.17
C ILE A 133 -0.59 -13.92 11.61
N SER A 134 -0.17 -15.00 10.93
CA SER A 134 1.08 -15.68 11.27
C SER A 134 2.30 -14.79 10.99
N GLU A 135 3.35 -14.95 11.80
CA GLU A 135 4.62 -14.22 11.62
C GLU A 135 5.24 -14.43 10.23
N GLU A 136 5.06 -15.61 9.64
CA GLU A 136 5.48 -15.90 8.26
C GLU A 136 4.72 -15.03 7.26
N LYS A 137 3.39 -14.98 7.35
CA LYS A 137 2.54 -14.17 6.47
C LYS A 137 2.84 -12.68 6.65
N LYS A 138 2.92 -12.22 7.89
CA LYS A 138 3.26 -10.83 8.25
C LYS A 138 4.61 -10.42 7.66
N SER A 139 5.64 -11.24 7.83
CA SER A 139 6.99 -10.96 7.31
C SER A 139 7.01 -10.87 5.78
N LYS A 140 6.25 -11.74 5.10
CA LYS A 140 6.11 -11.71 3.64
C LYS A 140 5.46 -10.40 3.17
N ILE A 141 4.34 -10.02 3.78
CA ILE A 141 3.59 -8.78 3.45
C ILE A 141 4.47 -7.54 3.64
N ILE A 142 5.20 -7.46 4.77
CA ILE A 142 6.10 -6.33 5.05
C ILE A 142 7.27 -6.30 4.07
N ALA A 143 7.87 -7.44 3.75
CA ALA A 143 8.95 -7.50 2.77
C ALA A 143 8.48 -7.07 1.37
N GLU A 144 7.26 -7.48 0.98
CA GLU A 144 6.65 -7.07 -0.28
C GLU A 144 6.37 -5.57 -0.33
N SER A 145 5.81 -4.97 0.73
CA SER A 145 5.52 -3.54 0.78
C SER A 145 6.78 -2.67 0.61
N LEU A 146 7.93 -3.09 1.15
CA LEU A 146 9.20 -2.37 0.99
C LEU A 146 9.69 -2.33 -0.47
N ASN A 147 9.26 -3.28 -1.30
CA ASN A 147 9.66 -3.38 -2.71
C ASN A 147 8.71 -2.63 -3.65
N ILE A 148 7.53 -2.21 -3.19
CA ILE A 148 6.55 -1.48 -3.99
C ILE A 148 7.00 -0.03 -4.19
N ILE A 149 6.82 0.46 -5.40
CA ILE A 149 6.92 1.87 -5.79
C ILE A 149 5.53 2.27 -6.29
N LEU A 150 4.87 3.17 -5.54
CA LEU A 150 3.61 3.81 -5.91
C LEU A 150 3.84 4.88 -6.99
#